data_AF-A0A847WWS1-F1
#
_entry.id   AF-A0A847WWS1-F1
#
_cell.length_a   1.000
_cell.length_b   1.000
_cell.length_c   1.000
_cell.angle_alpha   90.00
_cell.angle_beta   90.00
_cell.angle_gamma   90.00
#
_symmetry.space_group_name_H-M   'P 1'
#
loop_
_entity.id
_entity.type
_entity.pdbx_description
1 polymer ?
#
loop_
_entity_poly.entity_id
_entity_poly.type
_entity_poly.pdbx_seq_one_letter_code
_entity_poly.pdbx_strand_id
1 'polypeptide(L)' 'AGFGVAIHAKPAVAAAASIKIDHGDLTALLFLQGYPDEDFVR' A
#
# COMPACT_ATOMS: atom_id res chain seq x y z
N ALA A 1 -3.66 5.16 -13.40
CA ALA A 1 -2.21 4.90 -13.32
C ALA A 1 -1.98 3.94 -12.16
N GLY A 2 -1.25 2.84 -12.34
CA GLY A 2 -0.98 1.91 -11.24
C GLY A 2 0.10 2.46 -10.32
N PHE A 3 -0.18 2.57 -9.02
CA PHE A 3 0.82 2.95 -8.03
C PHE A 3 1.72 1.75 -7.73
N GLY A 4 3.04 1.90 -7.88
CA GLY A 4 3.99 0.88 -7.43
C GLY A 4 4.16 0.94 -5.91
N VAL A 5 3.64 -0.05 -5.20
CA VAL A 5 3.67 -0.11 -3.72
C VAL A 5 4.45 -1.32 -3.23
N ALA A 6 5.40 -1.08 -2.33
CA ALA A 6 6.16 -2.12 -1.63
C ALA A 6 5.56 -2.38 -0.23
N ILE A 7 5.13 -3.61 0.05
CA ILE A 7 4.57 -4.04 1.33
C ILE A 7 5.48 -5.10 1.95
N HIS A 8 5.98 -4.86 3.17
CA HIS A 8 6.95 -5.75 3.85
C HIS A 8 8.09 -6.22 2.94
N ALA A 9 8.51 -5.35 2.03
CA ALA A 9 9.34 -5.75 0.92
C ALA A 9 10.82 -5.78 1.33
N LYS A 10 11.57 -6.69 0.72
CA LYS A 10 13.04 -6.71 0.84
C LYS A 10 13.60 -5.34 0.41
N PRO A 11 14.74 -4.89 0.98
CA PRO A 11 15.27 -3.54 0.74
C PRO A 11 15.39 -3.14 -0.73
N ALA A 12 15.73 -4.09 -1.61
CA ALA A 12 15.80 -3.87 -3.05
C ALA A 12 14.47 -3.45 -3.70
N VAL A 13 13.35 -4.05 -3.28
CA VAL A 13 12.01 -3.73 -3.81
C VAL A 13 11.46 -2.45 -3.17
N ALA A 14 11.77 -2.23 -1.89
CA ALA A 14 11.45 -0.98 -1.20
C ALA A 14 12.12 0.24 -1.84
N ALA A 15 13.37 0.11 -2.30
CA ALA A 15 14.09 1.18 -2.97
C ALA A 15 13.55 1.52 -4.37
N ALA A 16 12.88 0.58 -5.02
CA ALA A 16 12.31 0.76 -6.36
C ALA A 16 10.84 1.24 -6.35
N ALA A 17 10.13 1.10 -5.23
CA ALA A 17 8.73 1.49 -5.12
C ALA A 17 8.58 2.98 -4.77
N SER A 18 7.57 3.62 -5.34
CA SER A 18 7.25 5.03 -5.04
C SER A 18 6.60 5.19 -3.67
N ILE A 19 5.93 4.13 -3.18
CA ILE A 19 5.25 4.10 -1.88
C ILE A 19 5.70 2.84 -1.13
N LYS A 20 6.08 3.00 0.12
CA LYS A 20 6.54 1.92 1.00
C LYS A 20 5.65 1.83 2.23
N ILE A 21 5.18 0.63 2.52
CA ILE A 21 4.40 0.31 3.72
C ILE A 21 5.21 -0.69 4.56
N ASP A 22 5.85 -0.18 5.61
CA ASP A 22 6.64 -0.97 6.56
C ASP A 22 5.81 -1.52 7.72
N HIS A 23 4.81 -0.75 8.16
CA HIS A 23 3.95 -1.10 9.29
C HIS A 23 2.49 -0.90 8.86
N GLY A 24 1.94 -1.91 8.19
CA GLY A 24 0.57 -1.92 7.68
C GLY A 24 0.28 -3.20 6.91
N ASP A 25 -0.96 -3.34 6.47
CA ASP A 25 -1.45 -4.45 5.65
C ASP A 25 -1.98 -3.92 4.30
N LEU A 26 -2.66 -4.78 3.53
CA LEU A 26 -3.23 -4.41 2.23
C LEU A 26 -4.36 -3.38 2.33
N THR A 27 -4.94 -3.15 3.51
CA THR A 27 -5.98 -2.13 3.73
C THR A 27 -5.43 -0.72 3.46
N ALA A 28 -4.15 -0.50 3.72
CA ALA A 28 -3.48 0.75 3.38
C ALA A 28 -3.53 1.06 1.86
N LEU A 29 -3.62 0.04 1.00
CA LEU A 29 -3.79 0.27 -0.45
C LEU A 29 -5.15 0.88 -0.78
N LEU A 30 -6.20 0.50 -0.06
CA LEU A 30 -7.56 1.02 -0.28
C LEU A 30 -7.63 2.49 0.13
N PHE A 31 -7.04 2.84 1.27
CA PHE A 31 -6.90 4.23 1.69
C PHE A 31 -6.10 5.07 0.68
N LEU A 32 -5.00 4.53 0.13
CA LEU A 32 -4.20 5.21 -0.91
C LEU A 32 -4.98 5.44 -2.21
N GLN A 33 -5.98 4.61 -2.49
CA GLN A 33 -6.89 4.77 -3.62
C GLN A 33 -8.04 5.74 -3.32
N GLY A 34 -8.17 6.21 -2.08
CA GLY A 34 -9.19 7.15 -1.65
C GLY A 34 -10.45 6.52 -1.07
N TYR A 35 -10.45 5.20 -0.80
CA TYR A 35 -11.58 4.56 -0.14
C TYR A 35 -11.55 4.80 1.37
N PRO A 36 -12.65 5.32 1.96
CA PRO A 36 -12.79 5.42 3.40
C PRO A 36 -13.06 4.04 4.03
N ASP A 37 -12.79 3.88 5.33
CA ASP A 37 -12.97 2.60 6.05
C ASP A 37 -14.42 2.09 6.01
N GLU A 38 -15.38 3.01 5.93
CA GLU A 38 -16.81 2.69 5.81
C GLU A 38 -17.17 1.95 4.51
N ASP A 39 -16.34 2.10 3.46
CA ASP A 39 -16.52 1.43 2.17
C ASP A 39 -15.84 0.05 2.13
N PHE A 40 -15.23 -0.40 3.23
CA PHE A 40 -14.57 -1.72 3.27
C PHE A 40 -15.59 -2.83 3.52
N VAL A 41 -15.69 -3.76 2.58
CA VAL A 41 -16.43 -5.02 2.79
C VAL A 41 -15.55 -5.95 3.61
N ARG A 42 -16.00 -6.34 4.81
CA ARG A 42 -15.30 -7.24 5.75
C ARG A 42 -15.86 -8.66 5.71
#